data_AF-A0A933IWQ4-F1
#
_entry.id   AF-A0A933IWQ4-F1
#
_cell.length_a   1.000
_cell.length_b   1.000
_cell.length_c   1.000
_cell.angle_alpha   90.00
_cell.angle_beta   90.00
_cell.angle_gamma   90.00
#
_symmetry.space_group_name_H-M   'P 1'
#
loop_
_entity.id
_entity.type
_entity.pdbx_description
1 polymer ?
#
loop_
_entity_poly.entity_id
_entity_poly.type
_entity_poly.pdbx_seq_one_letter_code
_entity_poly.pdbx_strand_id
1 'polypeptide(L)'
;MLISAVILKHLIFFLVGIFQDIVITYYLQTIAKEYAWRAAIFSTLVTLINLLVLYKILTGIEEQIFSIIIAYAIGNGVGTVIVIKKHQIKRFFFRK
;
A
#
# COMPACT_ATOMS: atom_id res chain seq x y z
N MET A 1 13.59 -21.99 12.79
CA MET A 1 14.19 -20.66 12.53
C MET A 1 14.04 -20.19 11.08
N LEU A 2 14.20 -21.07 10.07
CA LEU A 2 14.04 -20.69 8.65
C LEU A 2 12.59 -20.33 8.28
N ILE A 3 11.62 -21.13 8.72
CA ILE A 3 10.19 -20.94 8.43
C ILE A 3 9.66 -19.61 8.99
N SER A 4 10.08 -19.25 10.22
CA SER A 4 9.71 -17.98 10.84
C SER A 4 10.23 -16.77 10.05
N ALA A 5 11.43 -16.86 9.46
CA ALA A 5 11.98 -15.79 8.64
C ALA A 5 11.21 -15.60 7.33
N VAL A 6 10.79 -16.70 6.70
CA VAL A 6 9.96 -16.69 5.48
C VAL A 6 8.61 -16.03 5.75
N ILE A 7 7.90 -16.49 6.79
CA ILE A 7 6.59 -15.94 7.15
C ILE A 7 6.71 -14.44 7.48
N LEU A 8 7.76 -14.05 8.20
CA LEU A 8 8.01 -12.65 8.54
C LEU A 8 8.19 -11.77 7.30
N LYS A 9 8.94 -12.24 6.28
CA LYS A 9 9.07 -11.50 5.02
C LYS A 9 7.72 -11.28 4.33
N HIS A 10 6.90 -12.32 4.23
CA HIS A 10 5.56 -12.21 3.62
C HIS A 10 4.68 -11.22 4.39
N LEU A 11 4.72 -11.27 5.72
CA LEU A 11 3.98 -10.35 6.57
C LEU A 11 4.45 -8.90 6.38
N ILE A 12 5.76 -8.66 6.29
CA ILE A 12 6.31 -7.32 6.02
C ILE A 12 5.81 -6.80 4.68
N PHE A 13 5.92 -7.58 3.60
CA PHE A 13 5.48 -7.14 2.27
C PHE A 13 3.96 -6.94 2.20
N PHE A 14 3.18 -7.77 2.88
CA PHE A 14 1.74 -7.58 3.04
C PHE A 14 1.41 -6.25 3.74
N LEU A 15 2.08 -5.93 4.86
CA LEU A 15 1.88 -4.67 5.58
C LEU A 15 2.35 -3.45 4.76
N VAL A 16 3.45 -3.59 4.01
CA VAL A 16 3.93 -2.56 3.08
C VAL A 16 2.89 -2.31 1.98
N GLY A 17 2.26 -3.36 1.44
CA GLY A 17 1.15 -3.24 0.49
C GLY A 17 -0.03 -2.47 1.10
N ILE A 18 -0.47 -2.82 2.32
CA ILE A 18 -1.55 -2.08 3.00
C ILE A 18 -1.20 -0.59 3.12
N PHE A 19 -0.01 -0.29 3.62
CA PHE A 19 0.43 1.08 3.81
C PHE A 19 0.49 1.84 2.48
N GLN A 20 1.08 1.24 1.46
CA GLN A 20 1.23 1.86 0.16
C GLN A 20 -0.14 2.21 -0.45
N ASP A 21 -1.09 1.28 -0.44
CA ASP A 21 -2.39 1.54 -1.05
C ASP A 21 -3.21 2.57 -0.28
N ILE A 22 -3.04 2.64 1.05
CA ILE A 22 -3.59 3.75 1.84
C ILE A 22 -3.05 5.10 1.34
N VAL A 23 -1.74 5.20 1.09
CA VAL A 23 -1.10 6.41 0.56
C VAL A 23 -1.60 6.71 -0.86
N ILE A 24 -1.72 5.70 -1.73
CA ILE A 24 -2.27 5.84 -3.10
C ILE A 24 -3.73 6.30 -3.06
N THR A 25 -4.54 5.74 -2.18
CA THR A 25 -5.95 6.13 -2.09
C THR A 25 -6.09 7.58 -1.63
N TYR A 26 -5.27 8.04 -0.68
CA TYR A 26 -5.24 9.47 -0.32
C TYR A 26 -4.68 10.35 -1.43
N TYR A 27 -3.66 9.89 -2.17
CA TYR A 27 -3.16 10.57 -3.36
C TYR A 27 -4.29 10.84 -4.36
N LEU A 28 -5.03 9.79 -4.74
CA LEU A 28 -6.17 9.90 -5.66
C LEU A 28 -7.26 10.84 -5.13
N GLN A 29 -7.56 10.80 -3.82
CA GLN A 29 -8.50 11.74 -3.21
C GLN A 29 -8.01 13.19 -3.24
N THR A 30 -6.69 13.42 -3.13
CA THR A 30 -6.13 14.78 -3.20
C THR A 30 -6.13 15.32 -4.63
N ILE A 31 -5.93 14.47 -5.64
CA ILE A 31 -6.11 14.83 -7.05
C ILE A 31 -7.57 15.18 -7.31
N ALA A 32 -8.51 14.33 -6.87
CA ALA A 32 -9.94 14.54 -7.08
C ALA A 32 -10.49 15.83 -6.43
N LYS A 33 -9.76 16.41 -5.47
CA LYS A 33 -10.08 17.68 -4.81
C LYS A 33 -9.21 18.86 -5.25
N GLU A 34 -8.38 18.65 -6.27
CA GLU A 34 -7.47 19.66 -6.83
C GLU A 34 -6.50 20.28 -5.82
N TYR A 35 -6.11 19.52 -4.78
CA TYR A 35 -5.16 19.98 -3.77
C TYR A 35 -3.72 19.79 -4.26
N ALA A 36 -3.26 20.65 -5.16
CA ALA A 36 -1.98 20.54 -5.87
C ALA A 36 -0.78 20.21 -4.96
N TRP A 37 -0.58 20.95 -3.87
CA TRP A 37 0.56 20.73 -2.97
C TRP A 37 0.50 19.37 -2.25
N ARG A 38 -0.69 18.96 -1.83
CA ARG A 38 -0.89 17.65 -1.18
C ARG A 38 -0.70 16.53 -2.18
N ALA A 39 -1.25 16.69 -3.39
CA ALA A 39 -1.10 15.73 -4.48
C ALA A 39 0.37 15.56 -4.88
N ALA A 40 1.16 16.63 -4.90
CA ALA A 40 2.61 16.55 -5.14
C ALA A 40 3.33 15.72 -4.06
N ILE A 41 3.10 16.02 -2.78
CA ILE A 41 3.70 15.26 -1.65
C ILE A 41 3.34 13.78 -1.74
N PHE A 42 2.04 13.49 -1.91
CA PHE A 42 1.58 12.11 -1.99
C PHE A 42 2.11 11.40 -3.24
N SER A 43 2.20 12.07 -4.39
CA SER A 43 2.80 11.53 -5.61
C SER A 43 4.27 11.15 -5.40
N THR A 44 5.06 12.01 -4.75
CA THR A 44 6.45 11.71 -4.40
C THR A 44 6.54 10.49 -3.49
N LEU A 45 5.70 10.40 -2.46
CA LEU A 45 5.68 9.25 -1.54
C LEU A 45 5.31 7.95 -2.26
N VAL A 46 4.24 7.96 -3.07
CA VAL A 46 3.83 6.79 -3.86
C VAL A 46 4.95 6.35 -4.80
N THR A 47 5.60 7.30 -5.48
CA THR A 47 6.70 7.02 -6.40
C THR A 47 7.90 6.39 -5.68
N LEU A 48 8.30 6.95 -4.53
CA LEU A 48 9.40 6.41 -3.74
C LEU A 48 9.10 4.99 -3.26
N ILE A 49 7.90 4.73 -2.72
CA ILE A 49 7.53 3.40 -2.24
C ILE A 49 7.51 2.39 -3.41
N ASN A 50 6.92 2.77 -4.55
CA ASN A 50 6.90 1.93 -5.76
C ASN A 50 8.31 1.54 -6.21
N LEU A 51 9.22 2.52 -6.29
CA LEU A 51 10.60 2.26 -6.72
C LEU A 51 11.37 1.42 -5.71
N LEU A 52 11.16 1.61 -4.41
CA LEU A 52 11.79 0.78 -3.38
C LEU A 52 11.29 -0.68 -3.41
N VAL A 53 9.98 -0.89 -3.58
CA VAL A 53 9.39 -2.22 -3.72
C VAL A 53 9.88 -2.89 -5.00
N LEU A 54 9.86 -2.16 -6.13
CA LEU A 54 10.37 -2.66 -7.40
C LEU A 54 11.85 -3.02 -7.31
N TYR A 55 12.67 -2.16 -6.72
CA TYR A 55 14.09 -2.43 -6.49
C TYR A 55 14.28 -3.71 -5.67
N LYS A 56 13.51 -3.92 -4.61
CA LYS A 56 13.57 -5.14 -3.79
C LYS A 56 13.12 -6.39 -4.55
N ILE A 57 12.12 -6.28 -5.42
CA ILE A 57 11.69 -7.39 -6.28
C ILE A 57 12.79 -7.74 -7.29
N LEU A 58 13.38 -6.74 -7.95
CA LEU A 58 14.41 -6.95 -8.98
C LEU A 58 15.75 -7.44 -8.41
N THR A 59 16.09 -7.04 -7.19
CA THR A 59 17.35 -7.44 -6.53
C THR A 59 17.22 -8.69 -5.66
N GLY A 60 16.00 -9.18 -5.43
CA GLY A 60 15.79 -10.47 -4.80
C GLY A 60 16.19 -11.60 -5.75
N ILE A 61 17.02 -12.54 -5.27
CA ILE A 61 17.27 -13.84 -5.92
C ILE A 61 16.63 -14.92 -5.04
N GLU A 62 15.34 -14.75 -4.73
CA GLU A 62 14.60 -15.66 -3.85
C GLU A 62 13.57 -16.45 -4.67
N GLU A 63 13.54 -17.78 -4.52
CA GLU A 63 12.50 -18.64 -5.13
C GLU A 63 11.08 -18.23 -4.72
N GLN A 64 10.95 -17.46 -3.63
CA GLN A 64 9.69 -17.01 -3.03
C GLN A 64 9.23 -15.63 -3.54
N ILE A 65 9.91 -14.99 -4.50
CA ILE A 65 9.55 -13.65 -4.99
C ILE A 65 8.09 -13.61 -5.45
N PHE A 66 7.62 -14.65 -6.15
CA PHE A 66 6.25 -14.72 -6.62
C PHE A 66 5.23 -14.67 -5.47
N SER A 67 5.44 -15.46 -4.40
CA SER A 67 4.53 -15.45 -3.24
C SER A 67 4.62 -14.15 -2.44
N ILE A 68 5.79 -13.51 -2.39
CA ILE A 68 5.98 -12.18 -1.80
C ILE A 68 5.21 -11.11 -2.58
N ILE A 69 5.25 -11.13 -3.92
CA ILE A 69 4.49 -10.22 -4.78
C ILE A 69 2.99 -10.39 -4.53
N ILE A 70 2.50 -11.64 -4.43
CA ILE A 70 1.09 -11.92 -4.10
C ILE A 70 0.73 -11.35 -2.73
N ALA A 71 1.54 -11.59 -1.69
CA ALA A 71 1.28 -11.08 -0.35
C ALA A 71 1.19 -9.54 -0.34
N TYR A 72 2.11 -8.88 -1.03
CA TYR A 72 2.10 -7.44 -1.23
C TYR A 72 0.86 -6.94 -2.00
N ALA A 73 0.47 -7.62 -3.09
CA ALA A 73 -0.72 -7.28 -3.87
C ALA A 73 -2.02 -7.43 -3.08
N ILE A 74 -2.16 -8.51 -2.29
CA ILE A 74 -3.30 -8.69 -1.38
C ILE A 74 -3.31 -7.58 -0.33
N GLY A 75 -2.13 -7.23 0.21
CA GLY A 75 -1.96 -6.10 1.12
C GLY A 75 -2.50 -4.79 0.53
N ASN A 76 -2.15 -4.48 -0.73
CA ASN A 76 -2.69 -3.30 -1.42
C ASN A 76 -4.23 -3.32 -1.45
N GLY A 77 -4.84 -4.43 -1.86
CA GLY A 77 -6.31 -4.55 -1.88
C GLY A 77 -6.96 -4.34 -0.51
N VAL A 78 -6.35 -4.85 0.56
CA VAL A 78 -6.80 -4.59 1.95
C VAL A 78 -6.69 -3.10 2.30
N GLY A 79 -5.60 -2.44 1.90
CA GLY A 79 -5.42 -0.99 2.08
C GLY A 79 -6.55 -0.18 1.45
N THR A 80 -6.96 -0.54 0.23
CA THR A 80 -8.09 0.10 -0.47
C THR A 80 -9.37 -0.03 0.35
N VAL A 81 -9.69 -1.26 0.78
CA VAL A 81 -10.90 -1.56 1.55
C VAL A 81 -10.92 -0.77 2.87
N ILE A 82 -9.78 -0.66 3.56
CA ILE A 82 -9.66 0.11 4.81
C ILE A 82 -10.06 1.57 4.59
N VAL A 83 -9.51 2.22 3.55
CA VAL A 83 -9.80 3.64 3.29
C VAL A 83 -11.25 3.85 2.85
N ILE A 84 -11.76 3.00 1.94
CA ILE A 84 -13.15 3.07 1.47
C ILE A 84 -14.13 2.85 2.64
N LYS A 85 -13.94 1.80 3.44
CA LYS A 85 -14.80 1.53 4.61
C LYS A 85 -14.74 2.66 5.62
N LYS A 86 -13.56 3.22 5.91
CA LYS A 86 -13.42 4.40 6.77
C LYS A 86 -14.25 5.58 6.24
N HIS A 87 -14.27 5.79 4.92
CA HIS A 87 -15.08 6.84 4.31
C HIS A 87 -16.58 6.56 4.42
N GLN A 88 -17.02 5.32 4.17
CA GLN A 88 -18.42 4.90 4.34
C GLN A 88 -18.90 5.04 5.78
N ILE A 89 -18.09 4.61 6.76
CA ILE A 89 -18.40 4.75 8.19
C ILE A 89 -18.52 6.23 8.56
N LYS A 90 -17.57 7.08 8.14
CA LYS A 90 -17.67 8.53 8.37
C LYS A 90 -18.93 9.12 7.76
N ARG A 91 -19.29 8.72 6.54
CA ARG A 91 -20.51 9.18 5.85
C ARG A 91 -21.79 8.71 6.56
N PHE A 92 -21.78 7.52 7.17
CA PHE A 92 -22.91 7.00 7.93
C PHE A 92 -23.10 7.71 9.28
N PHE A 93 -22.02 7.90 10.04
CA PHE A 93 -22.08 8.49 11.39
C PHE A 93 -22.09 10.02 11.43
N PHE A 94 -21.50 10.70 10.44
CA PHE A 94 -21.33 12.16 10.44
C PHE A 94 -22.12 12.88 9.35
N ARG A 95 -23.21 12.27 8.86
CA ARG A 95 -24.20 12.94 8.01
C ARG A 95 -24.89 14.05 8.85
N LYS A 96 -24.34 15.26 8.79
CA LYS A 96 -25.13 16.50 8.71
C LYS A 96 -25.27 16.85 7.24
#